data_AF-A0A0N1IIT6-F1
#
_entry.id   AF-A0A0N1IIT6-F1
#
_cell.length_a   1.000
_cell.length_b   1.000
_cell.length_c   1.000
_cell.angle_alpha   90.00
_cell.angle_beta   90.00
_cell.angle_gamma   90.00
#
_symmetry.space_group_name_H-M   'P 1'
#
loop_
_entity.id
_entity.type
_entity.pdbx_description
1 polymer ?
#
loop_
_entity_poly.entity_id
_entity_poly.type
_entity_poly.pdbx_seq_one_letter_code
_entity_poly.pdbx_strand_id
1 'polypeptide(L)'
;MMLSTREWYYTYGLNHTIGTLLVGATVVYTRDQITDYLQAIQDYKVGFIQVVPTTIRDLVNSNLKNYDLSSLLCMMSTSTPIDADLVKTAKEKFPKLKQVSQMYGMTEAGCLCDDLNTPKGPKPGSVGCVNPGVVDIKGGKPLGPNETGEICFKTPSLMPAYVIIIIISSHYVPTEELGAYPKLEVSFIQVVPTTIRDLVNSNLNNYDVSSLLCMMSTSTPIDADLVKTAKEKFPKLKQVSQMYGMTEAGCLCDDLNTPKGPKPGSVGCVNPGVVDIKTGEPLGPNETGEICFKTPSLMPGYLGDLSRHYLDGEGFFKSGDIGYYDEDLYFYITHRIKDIIKYKGATVSPNEIEAVLLQYPGVREVCVVAIEHRQYGEVPAAAVIADDVTAEELITFVAEQLTSISMDGGIKFVDNLPKVEGVKLNRKAVKDLFDI
;
A
#
# COMPACT_ATOMS: atom_id res chain seq x y z
N MET A 1 18.89 -11.83 -5.77
CA MET A 1 17.82 -11.37 -6.68
C MET A 1 16.94 -12.55 -7.04
N MET A 2 15.63 -12.37 -6.94
CA MET A 2 14.61 -13.33 -7.35
C MET A 2 13.93 -12.83 -8.61
N LEU A 3 13.66 -13.71 -9.57
CA LEU A 3 12.77 -13.44 -10.70
C LEU A 3 11.43 -14.12 -10.46
N SER A 4 10.34 -13.35 -10.61
CA SER A 4 8.97 -13.83 -10.49
C SER A 4 8.14 -13.38 -11.69
N THR A 5 7.30 -14.27 -12.19
CA THR A 5 6.25 -14.00 -13.18
C THR A 5 4.86 -14.16 -12.58
N ARG A 6 4.78 -14.47 -11.27
CA ARG A 6 3.53 -14.82 -10.60
C ARG A 6 2.80 -13.57 -10.15
N GLU A 7 1.54 -13.50 -10.53
CA GLU A 7 0.60 -12.47 -10.14
C GLU A 7 0.31 -12.54 -8.63
N TRP A 8 0.08 -11.39 -8.01
CA TRP A 8 -0.04 -11.25 -6.55
C TRP A 8 -1.30 -11.86 -5.95
N TYR A 9 -2.23 -12.36 -6.76
CA TYR A 9 -3.41 -13.07 -6.26
C TYR A 9 -3.12 -14.52 -5.86
N TYR A 10 -1.98 -15.11 -6.29
CA TYR A 10 -1.52 -16.38 -5.75
C TYR A 10 -0.75 -16.15 -4.45
N THR A 11 -1.19 -16.79 -3.36
CA THR A 11 -0.51 -16.75 -2.05
C THR A 11 0.99 -17.06 -2.15
N TYR A 12 1.37 -17.95 -3.06
CA TYR A 12 2.75 -18.30 -3.37
C TYR A 12 3.58 -17.11 -3.87
N GLY A 13 3.11 -16.42 -4.92
CA GLY A 13 3.83 -15.30 -5.54
C GLY A 13 3.96 -14.13 -4.57
N LEU A 14 2.90 -13.86 -3.81
CA LEU A 14 2.88 -12.83 -2.77
C LEU A 14 3.88 -13.11 -1.64
N ASN A 15 3.82 -14.30 -1.02
CA ASN A 15 4.66 -14.64 0.13
C ASN A 15 6.15 -14.58 -0.19
N HIS A 16 6.56 -15.05 -1.37
CA HIS A 16 7.97 -15.02 -1.75
C HIS A 16 8.45 -13.65 -2.19
N THR A 17 7.58 -12.87 -2.85
CA THR A 17 7.86 -11.47 -3.13
C THR A 17 8.14 -10.74 -1.81
N ILE A 18 7.21 -10.83 -0.85
CA ILE A 18 7.36 -10.21 0.46
C ILE A 18 8.61 -10.75 1.17
N GLY A 19 8.80 -12.06 1.24
CA GLY A 19 9.97 -12.68 1.88
C GLY A 19 11.30 -12.23 1.25
N THR A 20 11.34 -12.07 -0.07
CA THR A 20 12.53 -11.57 -0.79
C THR A 20 12.80 -10.11 -0.47
N LEU A 21 11.76 -9.27 -0.45
CA LEU A 21 11.88 -7.86 -0.10
C LEU A 21 12.31 -7.67 1.37
N LEU A 22 11.79 -8.49 2.29
CA LEU A 22 12.14 -8.45 3.72
C LEU A 22 13.63 -8.71 4.00
N VAL A 23 14.30 -9.50 3.16
CA VAL A 23 15.76 -9.74 3.27
C VAL A 23 16.60 -8.74 2.47
N GLY A 24 15.97 -7.68 1.93
CA GLY A 24 16.63 -6.63 1.14
C GLY A 24 17.06 -7.09 -0.26
N ALA A 25 16.52 -8.20 -0.77
CA ALA A 25 16.84 -8.70 -2.10
C ALA A 25 15.94 -8.06 -3.17
N THR A 26 16.49 -7.87 -4.38
CA THR A 26 15.72 -7.36 -5.53
C THR A 26 14.82 -8.43 -6.12
N VAL A 27 13.58 -8.03 -6.44
CA VAL A 27 12.63 -8.82 -7.25
C VAL A 27 12.63 -8.26 -8.67
N VAL A 28 12.83 -9.13 -9.66
CA VAL A 28 12.68 -8.83 -11.08
C VAL A 28 11.35 -9.41 -11.54
N TYR A 29 10.53 -8.61 -12.21
CA TYR A 29 9.29 -9.06 -12.84
C TYR A 29 9.46 -9.14 -14.35
N THR A 30 9.00 -10.24 -14.95
CA THR A 30 8.95 -10.41 -16.40
C THR A 30 7.60 -10.96 -16.82
N ARG A 31 7.32 -10.93 -18.12
CA ARG A 31 6.20 -11.69 -18.68
C ARG A 31 6.54 -13.18 -18.66
N ASP A 32 5.51 -14.03 -18.70
CA ASP A 32 5.68 -15.48 -18.73
C ASP A 32 6.05 -15.98 -20.14
N GLN A 33 7.19 -15.50 -20.64
CA GLN A 33 7.80 -15.91 -21.90
C GLN A 33 9.23 -16.34 -21.65
N ILE A 34 9.63 -17.49 -22.19
CA ILE A 34 10.94 -18.08 -21.91
C ILE A 34 12.11 -17.17 -22.27
N THR A 35 12.00 -16.42 -23.36
CA THR A 35 12.99 -15.41 -23.76
C THR A 35 13.19 -14.33 -22.71
N ASP A 36 12.11 -13.90 -22.04
CA ASP A 36 12.17 -12.87 -21.01
C ASP A 36 12.86 -13.40 -19.74
N TYR A 37 12.66 -14.68 -19.37
CA TYR A 37 13.43 -15.31 -18.29
C TYR A 37 14.93 -15.34 -18.60
N LEU A 38 15.30 -15.82 -19.80
CA LEU A 38 16.69 -15.95 -20.20
C LEU A 38 17.40 -14.58 -20.24
N GLN A 39 16.73 -13.57 -20.80
CA GLN A 39 17.24 -12.20 -20.84
C GLN A 39 17.38 -11.60 -19.43
N ALA A 40 16.38 -11.77 -18.56
CA ALA A 40 16.43 -11.25 -17.20
C ALA A 40 17.53 -11.90 -16.36
N ILE A 41 17.74 -13.22 -16.49
CA ILE A 41 18.85 -13.90 -15.81
C ILE A 41 20.20 -13.31 -16.25
N GLN A 42 20.38 -13.05 -17.54
CA GLN A 42 21.62 -12.48 -18.06
C GLN A 42 21.86 -11.04 -17.60
N ASP A 43 20.86 -10.18 -17.76
CA ASP A 43 20.99 -8.73 -17.57
C ASP A 43 21.06 -8.36 -16.09
N TYR A 44 20.23 -9.02 -15.27
CA TYR A 44 20.14 -8.76 -13.84
C TYR A 44 20.86 -9.80 -13.00
N LYS A 45 21.61 -10.75 -13.60
CA LYS A 45 22.36 -11.78 -12.86
C LYS A 45 21.50 -12.50 -11.81
N VAL A 46 20.29 -12.90 -12.21
CA VAL A 46 19.31 -13.53 -11.31
C VAL A 46 19.86 -14.87 -10.80
N GLY A 47 19.78 -15.07 -9.49
CA GLY A 47 20.25 -16.29 -8.83
C GLY A 47 19.16 -17.30 -8.50
N PHE A 48 17.92 -16.85 -8.44
CA PHE A 48 16.78 -17.65 -8.01
C PHE A 48 15.56 -17.32 -8.87
N ILE A 49 14.90 -18.33 -9.43
CA ILE A 49 13.69 -18.15 -10.24
C ILE A 49 12.53 -18.96 -9.68
N GLN A 50 11.33 -18.39 -9.77
CA GLN A 50 10.08 -19.05 -9.48
C GLN A 50 9.41 -19.51 -10.77
N VAL A 51 9.14 -20.80 -10.88
CA VAL A 51 8.67 -21.42 -12.12
C VAL A 51 7.69 -22.55 -11.81
N VAL A 52 7.04 -23.10 -12.83
CA VAL A 52 6.30 -24.37 -12.74
C VAL A 52 7.02 -25.44 -13.55
N PRO A 53 6.67 -26.74 -13.40
CA PRO A 53 7.37 -27.80 -14.09
C PRO A 53 7.35 -27.66 -15.63
N THR A 54 6.30 -27.07 -16.19
CA THR A 54 6.21 -26.76 -17.62
C THR A 54 7.25 -25.71 -18.04
N THR A 55 7.38 -24.61 -17.30
CA THR A 55 8.40 -23.59 -17.57
C THR A 55 9.82 -24.14 -17.44
N ILE A 56 10.08 -25.03 -16.47
CA ILE A 56 11.38 -25.72 -16.37
C ILE A 56 11.64 -26.55 -17.63
N ARG A 57 10.63 -27.27 -18.11
CA ARG A 57 10.71 -28.08 -19.34
C ARG A 57 11.00 -27.21 -20.57
N ASP A 58 10.34 -26.07 -20.68
CA ASP A 58 10.54 -25.15 -21.80
C ASP A 58 11.92 -24.49 -21.75
N LEU A 59 12.40 -24.15 -20.54
CA LEU A 59 13.77 -23.64 -20.33
C LEU A 59 14.83 -24.67 -20.77
N VAL A 60 14.72 -25.94 -20.37
CA VAL A 60 15.72 -26.96 -20.75
C VAL A 60 15.72 -27.29 -22.25
N ASN A 61 14.58 -27.09 -22.92
CA ASN A 61 14.41 -27.30 -24.36
C ASN A 61 14.80 -26.08 -25.20
N SER A 62 15.03 -24.92 -24.58
CA SER A 62 15.37 -23.69 -25.28
C SER A 62 16.83 -23.64 -25.76
N ASN A 63 17.11 -22.73 -26.70
CA ASN A 63 18.46 -22.48 -27.15
C ASN A 63 19.23 -21.58 -26.16
N LEU A 64 19.93 -22.21 -25.22
CA LEU A 64 20.65 -21.52 -24.15
C LEU A 64 21.99 -20.89 -24.58
N LYS A 65 22.49 -21.20 -25.79
CA LYS A 65 23.86 -20.82 -26.21
C LYS A 65 24.09 -19.30 -26.31
N ASN A 66 23.02 -18.53 -26.48
CA ASN A 66 23.09 -17.08 -26.66
C ASN A 66 22.97 -16.30 -25.35
N TYR A 67 22.90 -16.98 -24.20
CA TYR A 67 22.66 -16.34 -22.91
C TYR A 67 23.71 -16.73 -21.87
N ASP A 68 24.19 -15.74 -21.11
CA ASP A 68 24.94 -16.01 -19.88
C ASP A 68 23.98 -16.28 -18.71
N LEU A 69 23.81 -17.56 -18.39
CA LEU A 69 22.93 -18.04 -17.33
C LEU A 69 23.72 -18.51 -16.09
N SER A 70 25.00 -18.14 -15.99
CA SER A 70 25.90 -18.61 -14.93
C SER A 70 25.53 -18.12 -13.52
N SER A 71 24.72 -17.07 -13.43
CA SER A 71 24.20 -16.56 -12.16
C SER A 71 23.12 -17.46 -11.56
N LEU A 72 22.44 -18.29 -12.35
CA LEU A 72 21.30 -19.07 -11.89
C LEU A 72 21.73 -20.22 -10.96
N LEU A 73 21.31 -20.15 -9.70
CA LEU A 73 21.69 -21.12 -8.66
C LEU A 73 20.53 -22.01 -8.23
N CYS A 74 19.29 -21.53 -8.30
CA CYS A 74 18.12 -22.27 -7.85
C CYS A 74 16.90 -22.02 -8.74
N MET A 75 16.20 -23.10 -9.06
CA MET A 75 14.85 -23.07 -9.64
C MET A 75 13.88 -23.61 -8.59
N MET A 76 12.88 -22.83 -8.21
CA MET A 76 11.85 -23.26 -7.28
C MET A 76 10.54 -23.47 -8.01
N SER A 77 10.03 -24.70 -7.96
CA SER A 77 8.78 -25.11 -8.59
C SER A 77 7.68 -25.38 -7.59
N THR A 78 6.45 -25.07 -8.01
CA THR A 78 5.23 -25.35 -7.24
C THR A 78 4.17 -26.01 -8.13
N SER A 79 2.96 -26.20 -7.59
CA SER A 79 1.76 -26.72 -8.26
C SER A 79 1.71 -28.24 -8.47
N THR A 80 2.70 -28.83 -9.15
CA THR A 80 2.73 -30.27 -9.41
C THR A 80 4.12 -30.86 -9.15
N PRO A 81 4.20 -32.16 -8.79
CA PRO A 81 5.49 -32.82 -8.63
C PRO A 81 6.34 -32.73 -9.90
N ILE A 82 7.58 -32.29 -9.77
CA ILE A 82 8.58 -32.36 -10.84
C ILE A 82 9.13 -33.79 -10.89
N ASP A 83 9.13 -34.34 -12.10
CA ASP A 83 9.77 -35.61 -12.41
C ASP A 83 11.30 -35.56 -12.22
N ALA A 84 11.89 -36.67 -11.74
CA ALA A 84 13.31 -36.76 -11.42
C ALA A 84 14.22 -36.58 -12.66
N ASP A 85 13.77 -37.02 -13.85
CA ASP A 85 14.54 -36.85 -15.09
C ASP A 85 14.55 -35.39 -15.53
N LEU A 86 13.46 -34.64 -15.29
CA LEU A 86 13.43 -33.20 -15.57
C LEU A 86 14.38 -32.43 -14.64
N VAL A 87 14.44 -32.79 -13.35
CA VAL A 87 15.42 -32.22 -12.41
C VAL A 87 16.86 -32.49 -12.87
N LYS A 88 17.15 -33.72 -13.28
CA LYS A 88 18.47 -34.10 -13.80
C LYS A 88 18.84 -33.32 -15.05
N THR A 89 17.92 -33.25 -16.02
CA THR A 89 18.09 -32.52 -17.28
C THR A 89 18.33 -31.03 -17.03
N ALA A 90 17.61 -30.43 -16.07
CA ALA A 90 17.84 -29.04 -15.67
C ALA A 90 19.25 -28.84 -15.09
N LYS A 91 19.72 -29.72 -14.21
CA LYS A 91 21.09 -29.62 -13.66
C LYS A 91 22.18 -29.80 -14.73
N GLU A 92 21.94 -30.63 -15.74
CA GLU A 92 22.86 -30.82 -16.87
C GLU A 92 22.91 -29.59 -17.79
N LYS A 93 21.75 -28.98 -18.09
CA LYS A 93 21.63 -27.80 -18.95
C LYS A 93 22.13 -26.52 -18.27
N PHE A 94 22.01 -26.42 -16.95
CA PHE A 94 22.38 -25.27 -16.15
C PHE A 94 23.48 -25.67 -15.15
N PRO A 95 24.77 -25.64 -15.54
CA PRO A 95 25.85 -26.26 -14.75
C PRO A 95 26.15 -25.56 -13.41
N LYS A 96 25.67 -24.33 -13.19
CA LYS A 96 25.77 -23.61 -11.92
C LYS A 96 24.54 -23.79 -11.02
N LEU A 97 23.50 -24.47 -11.52
CA LEU A 97 22.27 -24.75 -10.80
C LEU A 97 22.55 -25.75 -9.68
N LYS A 98 22.52 -25.25 -8.44
CA LYS A 98 22.76 -26.05 -7.25
C LYS A 98 21.54 -26.90 -6.92
N GLN A 99 20.36 -26.34 -7.08
CA GLN A 99 19.11 -26.96 -6.65
C GLN A 99 17.94 -26.69 -7.62
N VAL A 100 17.13 -27.73 -7.82
CA VAL A 100 15.77 -27.60 -8.35
C VAL A 100 14.87 -28.03 -7.20
N SER A 101 14.22 -27.06 -6.58
CA SER A 101 13.42 -27.25 -5.38
C SER A 101 11.95 -27.35 -5.68
N GLN A 102 11.26 -28.09 -4.82
CA GLN A 102 9.82 -28.24 -4.86
C GLN A 102 9.22 -27.87 -3.52
N MET A 103 8.04 -27.27 -3.58
CA MET A 103 7.19 -27.11 -2.40
C MET A 103 5.78 -27.58 -2.70
N TYR A 104 5.09 -27.93 -1.62
CA TYR A 104 3.67 -28.18 -1.61
C TYR A 104 2.96 -27.13 -0.76
N GLY A 105 1.88 -26.61 -1.32
CA GLY A 105 1.02 -25.63 -0.70
C GLY A 105 -0.30 -25.53 -1.43
N MET A 106 -1.27 -24.90 -0.78
CA MET A 106 -2.60 -24.66 -1.33
C MET A 106 -3.07 -23.26 -0.94
N THR A 107 -4.01 -22.70 -1.68
CA THR A 107 -4.51 -21.35 -1.46
C THR A 107 -5.02 -21.18 -0.02
N GLU A 108 -5.69 -22.20 0.51
CA GLU A 108 -6.36 -22.23 1.81
C GLU A 108 -5.38 -22.37 2.99
N ALA A 109 -4.12 -22.73 2.76
CA ALA A 109 -3.19 -23.05 3.84
C ALA A 109 -1.76 -22.50 3.64
N GLY A 110 -1.52 -21.82 2.53
CA GLY A 110 -0.19 -21.31 2.15
C GLY A 110 0.79 -22.43 1.78
N CYS A 111 2.08 -22.18 2.03
CA CYS A 111 3.12 -23.19 1.87
C CYS A 111 3.13 -24.13 3.08
N LEU A 112 2.96 -25.43 2.83
CA LEU A 112 2.86 -26.46 3.87
C LEU A 112 4.18 -27.18 4.11
N CYS A 113 4.91 -27.47 3.04
CA CYS A 113 6.25 -28.02 3.12
C CYS A 113 7.06 -27.69 1.87
N ASP A 114 8.38 -27.68 2.04
CA ASP A 114 9.35 -27.55 0.96
C ASP A 114 10.51 -28.53 1.17
N ASP A 115 11.24 -28.82 0.09
CA ASP A 115 12.37 -29.73 0.12
C ASP A 115 13.68 -29.09 0.63
N LEU A 116 13.75 -27.75 0.71
CA LEU A 116 14.92 -27.01 1.19
C LEU A 116 15.12 -27.12 2.70
N ASN A 117 14.02 -27.19 3.46
CA ASN A 117 14.02 -27.21 4.92
C ASN A 117 13.95 -28.62 5.52
N THR A 118 14.26 -29.64 4.72
CA THR A 118 14.21 -31.03 5.16
C THR A 118 15.43 -31.42 6.02
N PRO A 119 15.27 -32.05 7.20
CA PRO A 119 16.40 -32.37 8.10
C PRO A 119 17.46 -33.29 7.50
N LYS A 120 17.10 -34.10 6.49
CA LYS A 120 18.00 -35.04 5.80
C LYS A 120 18.35 -34.60 4.38
N GLY A 121 18.04 -33.36 4.03
CA GLY A 121 18.19 -32.82 2.68
C GLY A 121 17.12 -33.33 1.70
N PRO A 122 17.02 -32.66 0.54
CA PRO A 122 15.99 -32.93 -0.46
C PRO A 122 16.12 -34.34 -1.04
N LYS A 123 14.99 -34.99 -1.29
CA LYS A 123 14.93 -36.30 -1.96
C LYS A 123 14.26 -36.16 -3.33
N PRO A 124 14.83 -36.74 -4.41
CA PRO A 124 14.18 -36.74 -5.71
C PRO A 124 12.74 -37.28 -5.63
N GLY A 125 11.79 -36.56 -6.22
CA GLY A 125 10.36 -36.90 -6.19
C GLY A 125 9.62 -36.57 -4.88
N SER A 126 10.30 -36.01 -3.88
CA SER A 126 9.67 -35.54 -2.64
C SER A 126 9.55 -34.01 -2.66
N VAL A 127 8.44 -33.51 -2.12
CA VAL A 127 8.15 -32.07 -1.97
C VAL A 127 8.49 -31.54 -0.57
N GLY A 128 9.08 -32.36 0.30
CA GLY A 128 9.43 -31.98 1.67
C GLY A 128 8.88 -32.92 2.75
N CYS A 129 8.95 -32.47 4.00
CA CYS A 129 8.38 -33.19 5.16
C CYS A 129 7.05 -32.55 5.57
N VAL A 130 5.98 -33.34 5.66
CA VAL A 130 4.65 -32.88 6.09
C VAL A 130 4.56 -32.78 7.61
N ASN A 131 3.86 -31.76 8.13
CA ASN A 131 3.46 -31.66 9.54
C ASN A 131 1.96 -31.27 9.68
N PRO A 132 1.04 -32.14 10.19
CA PRO A 132 1.21 -33.56 10.55
C PRO A 132 0.30 -34.53 9.77
N GLY A 133 0.92 -35.53 9.14
CA GLY A 133 0.34 -36.86 8.88
C GLY A 133 -0.28 -37.10 7.50
N VAL A 134 0.05 -38.25 6.90
CA VAL A 134 -0.73 -38.84 5.81
C VAL A 134 -1.73 -39.79 6.44
N VAL A 135 -2.99 -39.78 5.99
CA VAL A 135 -4.05 -40.64 6.51
C VAL A 135 -4.68 -41.50 5.42
N ASP A 136 -5.24 -42.65 5.80
CA ASP A 136 -6.05 -43.46 4.89
C ASP A 136 -7.31 -42.69 4.45
N ILE A 137 -7.59 -42.73 3.15
CA ILE A 137 -8.67 -41.96 2.50
C ILE A 137 -10.07 -42.40 2.98
N LYS A 138 -10.23 -43.64 3.45
CA LYS A 138 -11.55 -44.18 3.87
C LYS A 138 -11.79 -44.05 5.38
N GLY A 139 -10.74 -44.03 6.19
CA GLY A 139 -10.84 -44.14 7.65
C GLY A 139 -10.12 -43.07 8.46
N GLY A 140 -9.37 -42.16 7.83
CA GLY A 140 -8.64 -41.08 8.52
C GLY A 140 -7.56 -41.58 9.49
N LYS A 141 -7.14 -42.85 9.38
CA LYS A 141 -6.12 -43.43 10.24
C LYS A 141 -4.73 -42.98 9.77
N PRO A 142 -3.82 -42.60 10.67
CA PRO A 142 -2.44 -42.28 10.32
C PRO A 142 -1.77 -43.42 9.57
N LEU A 143 -1.13 -43.08 8.45
CA LEU A 143 -0.32 -43.98 7.65
C LEU A 143 1.17 -43.80 7.99
N GLY A 144 1.92 -44.89 7.84
CA GLY A 144 3.36 -44.94 8.02
C GLY A 144 4.16 -44.52 6.78
N PRO A 145 5.51 -44.58 6.86
CA PRO A 145 6.38 -44.21 5.75
C PRO A 145 6.13 -45.07 4.50
N ASN A 146 6.11 -44.42 3.33
CA ASN A 146 5.88 -45.03 2.01
C ASN A 146 4.46 -45.58 1.75
N GLU A 147 3.50 -45.26 2.62
CA GLU A 147 2.08 -45.53 2.38
C GLU A 147 1.42 -44.32 1.72
N THR A 148 0.46 -44.57 0.82
CA THR A 148 -0.24 -43.52 0.05
C THR A 148 -1.60 -43.24 0.68
N GLY A 149 -1.91 -41.95 0.88
CA GLY A 149 -3.18 -41.51 1.42
C GLY A 149 -3.40 -40.00 1.26
N GLU A 150 -4.37 -39.47 2.00
CA GLU A 150 -4.68 -38.04 2.04
C GLU A 150 -3.69 -37.29 2.94
N ILE A 151 -3.22 -36.12 2.49
CA ILE A 151 -2.35 -35.26 3.29
C ILE A 151 -3.26 -34.39 4.17
N CYS A 152 -3.19 -34.60 5.49
CA CYS A 152 -3.87 -33.75 6.46
C CYS A 152 -2.85 -32.88 7.19
N PHE A 153 -3.24 -31.66 7.57
CA PHE A 153 -2.35 -30.75 8.28
C PHE A 153 -3.13 -29.83 9.22
N LYS A 154 -2.42 -29.32 10.23
CA LYS A 154 -2.90 -28.27 11.13
C LYS A 154 -1.86 -27.16 11.12
N THR A 155 -2.20 -26.02 10.54
CA THR A 155 -1.31 -24.86 10.40
C THR A 155 -1.99 -23.59 10.91
N PRO A 156 -1.26 -22.66 11.53
CA PRO A 156 -1.76 -21.31 11.83
C PRO A 156 -2.15 -20.52 10.57
N SER A 157 -1.65 -20.94 9.39
CA SER A 157 -1.92 -20.31 8.10
C SER A 157 -3.23 -20.78 7.46
N LEU A 158 -4.02 -21.62 8.15
CA LEU A 158 -5.28 -22.13 7.62
C LEU A 158 -6.28 -20.99 7.50
N MET A 159 -6.75 -20.72 6.29
CA MET A 159 -7.76 -19.71 6.02
C MET A 159 -9.02 -20.04 6.83
N PRO A 160 -9.47 -19.16 7.74
CA PRO A 160 -10.65 -19.42 8.57
C PRO A 160 -11.96 -19.35 7.78
N ALA A 161 -11.96 -18.71 6.60
CA ALA A 161 -13.08 -18.64 5.66
C ALA A 161 -12.56 -18.38 4.23
N TYR A 162 -13.34 -18.80 3.22
CA TYR A 162 -12.96 -18.84 1.81
C TYR A 162 -12.87 -17.49 1.08
N VAL A 163 -13.13 -16.34 1.73
CA VAL A 163 -13.30 -15.08 0.99
C VAL A 163 -12.63 -13.91 1.70
N ILE A 164 -11.36 -13.66 1.37
CA ILE A 164 -10.80 -12.31 1.35
C ILE A 164 -10.49 -12.02 -0.12
N ILE A 165 -11.38 -11.30 -0.80
CA ILE A 165 -11.14 -10.87 -2.18
C ILE A 165 -10.61 -9.44 -2.11
N ILE A 166 -9.32 -9.29 -2.40
CA ILE A 166 -8.70 -7.98 -2.60
C ILE A 166 -8.92 -7.63 -4.08
N ILE A 167 -9.91 -6.79 -4.36
CA ILE A 167 -10.08 -6.23 -5.71
C ILE A 167 -9.09 -5.09 -5.86
N ILE A 168 -7.92 -5.37 -6.44
CA ILE A 168 -6.97 -4.34 -6.86
C ILE A 168 -7.36 -3.93 -8.28
N SER A 169 -8.19 -2.89 -8.39
CA SER A 169 -8.63 -2.35 -9.67
C SER A 169 -7.82 -1.10 -10.01
N SER A 170 -6.99 -1.16 -11.05
CA SER A 170 -6.48 0.06 -11.72
C SER A 170 -7.47 0.57 -12.78
N HIS A 171 -8.45 -0.25 -13.18
CA HIS A 171 -9.58 0.07 -14.06
C HIS A 171 -10.77 -0.86 -13.75
N TYR A 172 -11.99 -0.32 -13.89
CA TYR A 172 -13.26 -1.04 -13.80
C TYR A 172 -13.18 -2.46 -14.37
N VAL A 173 -13.35 -3.49 -13.52
CA VAL A 173 -13.50 -4.88 -13.96
C VAL A 173 -14.92 -5.02 -14.52
N PRO A 174 -15.10 -5.33 -15.81
CA PRO A 174 -16.42 -5.52 -16.39
C PRO A 174 -17.21 -6.58 -15.61
N THR A 175 -18.47 -6.27 -15.29
CA THR A 175 -19.39 -7.16 -14.55
C THR A 175 -19.54 -8.54 -15.18
N GLU A 176 -19.26 -8.68 -16.47
CA GLU A 176 -19.28 -9.94 -17.22
C GLU A 176 -18.18 -10.92 -16.76
N GLU A 177 -16.99 -10.43 -16.38
CA GLU A 177 -15.89 -11.24 -15.84
C GLU A 177 -16.10 -11.59 -14.36
N LEU A 178 -16.85 -10.75 -13.64
CA LEU A 178 -17.30 -11.02 -12.27
C LEU A 178 -18.46 -12.04 -12.21
N GLY A 179 -19.10 -12.35 -13.35
CA GLY A 179 -20.25 -13.26 -13.43
C GLY A 179 -19.96 -14.71 -13.04
N ALA A 180 -18.68 -15.10 -12.98
CA ALA A 180 -18.25 -16.41 -12.47
C ALA A 180 -18.11 -16.46 -10.94
N TYR A 181 -18.15 -15.31 -10.26
CA TYR A 181 -18.08 -15.21 -8.81
C TYR A 181 -19.47 -14.95 -8.22
N PRO A 182 -19.82 -15.55 -7.05
CA PRO A 182 -21.04 -15.16 -6.35
C PRO A 182 -21.01 -13.65 -6.07
N LYS A 183 -22.17 -12.98 -6.02
CA LYS A 183 -22.29 -11.55 -5.67
C LYS A 183 -21.36 -11.25 -4.48
N LEU A 184 -20.34 -10.44 -4.73
CA LEU A 184 -19.29 -10.17 -3.74
C LEU A 184 -19.81 -9.18 -2.69
N GLU A 185 -19.79 -9.59 -1.44
CA GLU A 185 -20.11 -8.73 -0.29
C GLU A 185 -18.83 -8.02 0.18
N VAL A 186 -18.55 -6.85 -0.39
CA VAL A 186 -17.38 -6.05 -0.02
C VAL A 186 -17.62 -5.39 1.34
N SER A 187 -16.86 -5.81 2.35
CA SER A 187 -16.98 -5.30 3.73
C SER A 187 -15.98 -4.21 4.11
N PHE A 188 -14.93 -4.04 3.30
CA PHE A 188 -13.86 -3.07 3.53
C PHE A 188 -13.44 -2.45 2.20
N ILE A 189 -13.33 -1.12 2.15
CA ILE A 189 -12.72 -0.41 1.02
C ILE A 189 -11.63 0.53 1.51
N GLN A 190 -10.57 0.69 0.71
CA GLN A 190 -9.54 1.69 0.93
C GLN A 190 -9.60 2.73 -0.18
N VAL A 191 -9.83 3.98 0.18
CA VAL A 191 -10.13 5.08 -0.74
C VAL A 191 -9.51 6.39 -0.24
N VAL A 192 -9.68 7.48 -0.98
CA VAL A 192 -9.33 8.85 -0.55
C VAL A 192 -10.60 9.64 -0.20
N PRO A 193 -10.51 10.76 0.56
CA PRO A 193 -11.68 11.52 0.98
C PRO A 193 -12.61 11.97 -0.16
N THR A 194 -12.06 12.32 -1.33
CA THR A 194 -12.87 12.71 -2.50
C THR A 194 -13.78 11.59 -2.97
N THR A 195 -13.27 10.35 -3.04
CA THR A 195 -14.09 9.18 -3.38
C THR A 195 -15.19 8.91 -2.35
N ILE A 196 -14.93 9.13 -1.06
CA ILE A 196 -15.97 9.01 -0.02
C ILE A 196 -17.07 10.04 -0.27
N ARG A 197 -16.70 11.29 -0.61
CA ARG A 197 -17.65 12.36 -0.95
C ARG A 197 -18.49 12.00 -2.18
N ASP A 198 -17.86 11.48 -3.23
CA ASP A 198 -18.56 11.02 -4.44
C ASP A 198 -19.57 9.90 -4.12
N LEU A 199 -19.17 8.92 -3.30
CA LEU A 199 -20.04 7.82 -2.89
C LEU A 199 -21.24 8.31 -2.08
N VAL A 200 -21.03 9.25 -1.16
CA VAL A 200 -22.09 9.86 -0.35
C VAL A 200 -23.10 10.62 -1.22
N ASN A 201 -22.61 11.35 -2.22
CA ASN A 201 -23.42 12.15 -3.14
C ASN A 201 -24.08 11.32 -4.26
N SER A 202 -23.61 10.11 -4.51
CA SER A 202 -24.13 9.24 -5.56
C SER A 202 -25.53 8.69 -5.28
N ASN A 203 -26.31 8.46 -6.33
CA ASN A 203 -27.58 7.75 -6.24
C ASN A 203 -27.34 6.22 -6.23
N LEU A 204 -27.41 5.63 -5.03
CA LEU A 204 -27.12 4.21 -4.81
C LEU A 204 -28.39 3.34 -4.66
N ASN A 205 -29.58 3.85 -5.01
CA ASN A 205 -30.86 3.19 -4.74
C ASN A 205 -31.01 1.80 -5.39
N ASN A 206 -30.26 1.53 -6.47
CA ASN A 206 -30.27 0.25 -7.17
C ASN A 206 -29.18 -0.74 -6.71
N TYR A 207 -28.39 -0.37 -5.69
CA TYR A 207 -27.24 -1.16 -5.22
C TYR A 207 -27.43 -1.57 -3.75
N ASP A 208 -27.14 -2.83 -3.45
CA ASP A 208 -27.04 -3.29 -2.06
C ASP A 208 -25.64 -2.97 -1.53
N VAL A 209 -25.56 -1.93 -0.71
CA VAL A 209 -24.32 -1.49 -0.03
C VAL A 209 -24.24 -1.96 1.41
N SER A 210 -25.13 -2.87 1.82
CA SER A 210 -25.27 -3.30 3.22
C SER A 210 -24.15 -4.23 3.70
N SER A 211 -23.28 -4.69 2.79
CA SER A 211 -22.08 -5.46 3.12
C SER A 211 -20.94 -4.58 3.62
N LEU A 212 -20.92 -3.28 3.28
CA LEU A 212 -19.83 -2.37 3.62
C LEU A 212 -19.80 -2.04 5.11
N LEU A 213 -18.75 -2.47 5.80
CA LEU A 213 -18.56 -2.30 7.24
C LEU A 213 -17.51 -1.25 7.58
N CYS A 214 -16.54 -1.02 6.71
CA CYS A 214 -15.47 -0.05 6.95
C CYS A 214 -14.98 0.62 5.66
N MET A 215 -14.74 1.93 5.74
CA MET A 215 -14.01 2.70 4.74
C MET A 215 -12.70 3.17 5.37
N MET A 216 -11.56 2.84 4.80
CA MET A 216 -10.28 3.39 5.21
C MET A 216 -9.86 4.50 4.25
N SER A 217 -9.65 5.69 4.80
CA SER A 217 -9.18 6.87 4.10
C SER A 217 -7.68 7.04 4.29
N THR A 218 -6.99 7.46 3.24
CA THR A 218 -5.56 7.76 3.28
C THR A 218 -5.26 9.12 2.63
N SER A 219 -3.99 9.53 2.65
CA SER A 219 -3.41 10.67 1.91
C SER A 219 -3.73 12.06 2.44
N THR A 220 -4.97 12.35 2.82
CA THR A 220 -5.38 13.65 3.38
C THR A 220 -6.32 13.46 4.56
N PRO A 221 -6.35 14.40 5.53
CA PRO A 221 -7.30 14.37 6.62
C PRO A 221 -8.75 14.29 6.11
N ILE A 222 -9.57 13.48 6.78
CA ILE A 222 -11.01 13.44 6.54
C ILE A 222 -11.72 14.38 7.51
N ASP A 223 -12.63 15.18 6.96
CA ASP A 223 -13.48 16.07 7.75
C ASP A 223 -14.57 15.28 8.52
N ALA A 224 -14.93 15.76 9.70
CA ALA A 224 -15.87 15.09 10.61
C ALA A 224 -17.31 15.03 10.04
N ASP A 225 -17.74 16.03 9.28
CA ASP A 225 -19.06 16.02 8.64
C ASP A 225 -19.09 14.97 7.54
N LEU A 226 -18.03 14.83 6.75
CA LEU A 226 -17.95 13.77 5.73
C LEU A 226 -18.04 12.36 6.37
N VAL A 227 -17.39 12.14 7.51
CA VAL A 227 -17.51 10.88 8.29
C VAL A 227 -18.96 10.64 8.72
N LYS A 228 -19.63 11.68 9.22
CA LYS A 228 -21.02 11.61 9.66
C LYS A 228 -21.95 11.29 8.48
N THR A 229 -21.84 12.01 7.38
CA THR A 229 -22.69 11.79 6.19
C THR A 229 -22.44 10.40 5.58
N ALA A 230 -21.20 9.90 5.60
CA ALA A 230 -20.92 8.53 5.20
C ALA A 230 -21.65 7.51 6.09
N LYS A 231 -21.62 7.67 7.43
CA LYS A 231 -22.35 6.78 8.35
C LYS A 231 -23.87 6.84 8.16
N GLU A 232 -24.42 8.00 7.82
CA GLU A 232 -25.84 8.16 7.51
C GLU A 232 -26.23 7.48 6.18
N LYS A 233 -25.38 7.59 5.16
CA LYS A 233 -25.60 6.98 3.83
C LYS A 233 -25.47 5.46 3.86
N PHE A 234 -24.54 4.92 4.66
CA PHE A 234 -24.19 3.51 4.71
C PHE A 234 -24.55 2.89 6.07
N PRO A 235 -25.75 2.30 6.23
CA PRO A 235 -26.31 1.98 7.54
C PRO A 235 -25.58 0.87 8.32
N LYS A 236 -24.79 0.01 7.65
CA LYS A 236 -23.94 -1.01 8.31
C LYS A 236 -22.49 -0.56 8.49
N LEU A 237 -22.13 0.65 8.06
CA LEU A 237 -20.79 1.19 8.16
C LEU A 237 -20.45 1.44 9.64
N LYS A 238 -19.53 0.64 10.17
CA LYS A 238 -19.08 0.73 11.56
C LYS A 238 -18.07 1.86 11.76
N GLN A 239 -17.17 2.02 10.80
CA GLN A 239 -16.06 2.97 10.91
C GLN A 239 -15.67 3.57 9.56
N VAL A 240 -15.43 4.87 9.57
CA VAL A 240 -14.59 5.54 8.57
C VAL A 240 -13.26 5.77 9.27
N SER A 241 -12.25 5.05 8.82
CA SER A 241 -10.92 4.98 9.42
C SER A 241 -9.96 5.89 8.68
N GLN A 242 -8.95 6.40 9.37
CA GLN A 242 -7.81 7.08 8.79
C GLN A 242 -6.53 6.27 8.99
N MET A 243 -5.68 6.31 7.98
CA MET A 243 -4.34 5.74 8.02
C MET A 243 -3.31 6.79 7.61
N TYR A 244 -2.25 6.91 8.42
CA TYR A 244 -1.10 7.73 8.11
C TYR A 244 0.10 6.86 7.72
N GLY A 245 0.74 7.26 6.63
CA GLY A 245 1.92 6.61 6.12
C GLY A 245 2.59 7.43 5.02
N MET A 246 3.77 6.99 4.63
CA MET A 246 4.53 7.58 3.54
C MET A 246 5.34 6.51 2.82
N THR A 247 5.76 6.79 1.59
CA THR A 247 6.46 5.80 0.75
C THR A 247 7.72 5.26 1.42
N GLU A 248 8.42 6.12 2.16
CA GLU A 248 9.67 5.84 2.86
C GLU A 248 9.50 4.94 4.09
N ALA A 249 8.28 4.76 4.59
CA ALA A 249 8.02 4.05 5.84
C ALA A 249 6.83 3.08 5.79
N GLY A 250 6.08 3.04 4.70
CA GLY A 250 4.83 2.30 4.60
C GLY A 250 3.72 2.92 5.46
N CYS A 251 2.84 2.08 6.01
CA CYS A 251 1.86 2.50 7.01
C CYS A 251 2.56 2.71 8.35
N LEU A 252 2.38 3.90 8.94
CA LEU A 252 2.86 4.22 10.27
C LEU A 252 1.77 3.88 11.29
N CYS A 253 0.61 4.53 11.21
CA CYS A 253 -0.56 4.30 12.07
C CYS A 253 -1.84 4.14 11.26
N ASP A 254 -2.81 3.49 11.90
CA ASP A 254 -4.23 3.62 11.59
C ASP A 254 -5.06 3.76 12.87
N ASP A 255 -6.29 4.22 12.72
CA ASP A 255 -7.26 4.34 13.81
C ASP A 255 -8.21 3.13 13.93
N LEU A 256 -8.01 2.04 13.18
CA LEU A 256 -8.88 0.85 13.22
C LEU A 256 -8.78 0.11 14.56
N ASN A 257 -7.55 -0.09 15.05
CA ASN A 257 -7.27 -0.96 16.19
C ASN A 257 -6.62 -0.20 17.35
N THR A 258 -7.05 1.05 17.57
CA THR A 258 -6.51 1.88 18.65
C THR A 258 -7.03 1.43 20.03
N PRO A 259 -6.21 1.51 21.10
CA PRO A 259 -6.57 0.94 22.41
C PRO A 259 -7.87 1.47 23.02
N LYS A 260 -8.22 2.72 22.74
CA LYS A 260 -9.45 3.38 23.23
C LYS A 260 -10.49 3.62 22.13
N GLY A 261 -10.31 3.00 20.96
CA GLY A 261 -11.13 3.25 19.77
C GLY A 261 -10.79 4.58 19.07
N PRO A 262 -11.32 4.82 17.86
CA PRO A 262 -10.95 5.98 17.06
C PRO A 262 -11.36 7.30 17.72
N LYS A 263 -10.47 8.31 17.65
CA LYS A 263 -10.77 9.69 18.06
C LYS A 263 -11.01 10.57 16.83
N PRO A 264 -12.04 11.44 16.83
CA PRO A 264 -12.26 12.38 15.72
C PRO A 264 -10.99 13.17 15.38
N GLY A 265 -10.63 13.22 14.10
CA GLY A 265 -9.44 13.92 13.59
C GLY A 265 -8.11 13.20 13.80
N SER A 266 -8.06 12.12 14.58
CA SER A 266 -6.82 11.36 14.76
C SER A 266 -6.57 10.42 13.58
N VAL A 267 -5.29 10.16 13.30
CA VAL A 267 -4.83 9.15 12.34
C VAL A 267 -4.40 7.84 12.99
N GLY A 268 -4.61 7.70 14.30
CA GLY A 268 -4.28 6.52 15.09
C GLY A 268 -3.15 6.72 16.10
N CYS A 269 -2.68 5.61 16.66
CA CYS A 269 -1.59 5.59 17.64
C CYS A 269 -0.33 5.00 16.99
N VAL A 270 0.80 5.68 17.10
CA VAL A 270 2.13 5.13 16.76
C VAL A 270 3.04 5.32 17.97
N ASN A 271 4.23 4.74 17.86
CA ASN A 271 5.36 5.03 18.71
C ASN A 271 6.34 6.10 18.08
N PRO A 272 5.91 7.24 17.49
CA PRO A 272 6.84 8.25 16.98
C PRO A 272 6.99 9.38 18.02
N GLY A 273 8.05 10.17 17.89
CA GLY A 273 8.21 11.40 18.67
C GLY A 273 7.65 12.58 17.89
N VAL A 274 7.14 13.59 18.59
CA VAL A 274 7.01 14.94 18.02
C VAL A 274 8.20 15.75 18.54
N VAL A 275 8.85 16.50 17.66
CA VAL A 275 10.02 17.33 18.02
C VAL A 275 9.79 18.78 17.65
N ASP A 276 10.37 19.70 18.41
CA ASP A 276 10.37 21.12 18.06
C ASP A 276 11.22 21.34 16.79
N ILE A 277 10.67 22.07 15.82
CA ILE A 277 11.30 22.27 14.49
C ILE A 277 12.60 23.09 14.59
N LYS A 278 12.74 23.94 15.60
CA LYS A 278 13.90 24.83 15.78
C LYS A 278 15.00 24.17 16.59
N THR A 279 14.64 23.47 17.67
CA THR A 279 15.62 22.90 18.61
C THR A 279 15.91 21.44 18.31
N GLY A 280 14.96 20.70 17.72
CA GLY A 280 15.02 19.26 17.56
C GLY A 280 14.70 18.48 18.84
N GLU A 281 14.31 19.16 19.92
CA GLU A 281 14.02 18.53 21.21
C GLU A 281 12.64 17.83 21.19
N PRO A 282 12.49 16.67 21.85
CA PRO A 282 11.20 16.00 22.00
C PRO A 282 10.15 16.87 22.71
N LEU A 283 8.93 16.81 22.22
CA LEU A 283 7.76 17.51 22.75
C LEU A 283 6.80 16.55 23.48
N GLY A 284 6.13 17.09 24.50
CA GLY A 284 5.09 16.41 25.27
C GLY A 284 3.73 16.35 24.57
N PRO A 285 2.72 15.76 25.23
CA PRO A 285 1.36 15.73 24.72
C PRO A 285 0.80 17.14 24.46
N ASN A 286 0.02 17.28 23.40
CA ASN A 286 -0.63 18.50 22.93
C ASN A 286 0.32 19.64 22.53
N GLU A 287 1.61 19.35 22.41
CA GLU A 287 2.60 20.27 21.85
C GLU A 287 2.80 19.97 20.35
N THR A 288 2.77 21.01 19.52
CA THR A 288 2.84 20.90 18.06
C THR A 288 4.28 20.99 17.56
N GLY A 289 4.70 20.04 16.74
CA GLY A 289 6.03 19.99 16.14
C GLY A 289 6.13 19.05 14.95
N GLU A 290 7.35 18.79 14.48
CA GLU A 290 7.58 17.82 13.41
C GLU A 290 7.41 16.39 13.92
N ILE A 291 6.66 15.57 13.19
CA ILE A 291 6.52 14.15 13.48
C ILE A 291 7.79 13.44 13.01
N CYS A 292 8.51 12.82 13.93
CA CYS A 292 9.74 12.07 13.67
C CYS A 292 9.57 10.62 14.14
N PHE A 293 10.00 9.65 13.33
CA PHE A 293 9.72 8.25 13.63
C PHE A 293 10.88 7.32 13.31
N LYS A 294 10.91 6.18 13.98
CA LYS A 294 11.84 5.09 13.73
C LYS A 294 11.06 3.78 13.69
N THR A 295 11.01 3.15 12.53
CA THR A 295 10.18 1.96 12.29
C THR A 295 10.99 0.86 11.58
N PRO A 296 10.73 -0.42 11.85
CA PRO A 296 11.30 -1.52 11.08
C PRO A 296 10.97 -1.49 9.58
N SER A 297 9.89 -0.81 9.19
CA SER A 297 9.47 -0.64 7.80
C SER A 297 10.18 0.50 7.06
N LEU A 298 11.14 1.16 7.70
CA LEU A 298 11.85 2.29 7.11
C LEU A 298 12.68 1.84 5.92
N MET A 299 12.60 2.58 4.81
CA MET A 299 13.36 2.31 3.60
C MET A 299 14.87 2.31 3.87
N PRO A 300 15.66 1.53 3.12
CA PRO A 300 17.12 1.53 3.24
C PRO A 300 17.77 2.83 2.74
N GLY A 301 17.08 3.54 1.83
CA GLY A 301 17.40 4.86 1.34
C GLY A 301 16.95 5.10 -0.10
N TYR A 302 17.17 6.33 -0.58
CA TYR A 302 16.86 6.71 -1.96
C TYR A 302 17.91 6.17 -2.93
N LEU A 303 17.46 5.62 -4.07
CA LEU A 303 18.37 5.15 -5.11
C LEU A 303 19.20 6.32 -5.66
N GLY A 304 20.53 6.21 -5.57
CA GLY A 304 21.45 7.25 -6.05
C GLY A 304 21.73 8.38 -5.06
N ASP A 305 21.10 8.38 -3.87
CA ASP A 305 21.37 9.35 -2.80
C ASP A 305 21.78 8.63 -1.51
N LEU A 306 23.06 8.74 -1.15
CA LEU A 306 23.64 8.15 0.06
C LEU A 306 23.64 9.13 1.25
N SER A 307 23.15 10.37 1.09
CA SER A 307 23.27 11.42 2.11
C SER A 307 22.47 11.15 3.37
N ARG A 308 21.34 10.41 3.25
CA ARG A 308 20.39 10.14 4.34
C ARG A 308 19.98 11.39 5.13
N HIS A 309 19.95 12.55 4.48
CA HIS A 309 19.66 13.85 5.12
C HIS A 309 18.26 13.95 5.76
N TYR A 310 17.36 13.04 5.39
CA TYR A 310 16.03 12.85 5.98
C TYR A 310 16.07 12.14 7.34
N LEU A 311 17.21 11.61 7.77
CA LEU A 311 17.43 11.13 9.14
C LEU A 311 18.06 12.22 10.01
N ASP A 312 17.78 12.19 11.30
CA ASP A 312 18.55 12.93 12.31
C ASP A 312 19.79 12.14 12.79
N GLY A 313 20.51 12.68 13.77
CA GLY A 313 21.71 12.06 14.34
C GLY A 313 21.47 10.73 15.06
N GLU A 314 20.22 10.44 15.44
CA GLU A 314 19.83 9.22 16.16
C GLU A 314 19.11 8.20 15.24
N GLY A 315 18.91 8.56 13.97
CA GLY A 315 18.29 7.73 12.96
C GLY A 315 16.76 7.77 12.98
N PHE A 316 16.14 8.81 13.54
CA PHE A 316 14.73 9.10 13.30
C PHE A 316 14.55 9.74 11.93
N PHE A 317 13.51 9.34 11.22
CA PHE A 317 13.10 9.92 9.96
C PHE A 317 12.27 11.19 10.22
N LYS A 318 12.71 12.30 9.64
CA LYS A 318 12.03 13.60 9.64
C LYS A 318 10.95 13.61 8.58
N SER A 319 9.69 13.50 8.99
CA SER A 319 8.57 13.34 8.05
C SER A 319 8.31 14.57 7.19
N GLY A 320 8.67 15.76 7.66
CA GLY A 320 8.20 17.02 7.10
C GLY A 320 6.70 17.28 7.34
N ASP A 321 6.03 16.45 8.13
CA ASP A 321 4.62 16.59 8.53
C ASP A 321 4.56 17.12 9.99
N ILE A 322 3.71 18.11 10.22
CA ILE A 322 3.52 18.78 11.52
C ILE A 322 2.27 18.25 12.19
N GLY A 323 2.40 17.94 13.47
CA GLY A 323 1.31 17.43 14.28
C GLY A 323 1.59 17.47 15.76
N TYR A 324 0.68 16.88 16.51
CA TYR A 324 0.81 16.65 17.95
C TYR A 324 0.20 15.29 18.29
N TYR A 325 0.42 14.83 19.52
CA TYR A 325 -0.27 13.68 20.08
C TYR A 325 -0.94 14.06 21.39
N ASP A 326 -2.06 13.43 21.71
CA ASP A 326 -2.75 13.65 23.00
C ASP A 326 -2.20 12.75 24.12
N GLU A 327 -2.75 12.88 25.33
CA GLU A 327 -2.36 12.11 26.52
C GLU A 327 -2.58 10.60 26.37
N ASP A 328 -3.39 10.18 25.40
CA ASP A 328 -3.67 8.79 25.06
C ASP A 328 -2.82 8.29 23.88
N LEU A 329 -1.85 9.10 23.42
CA LEU A 329 -0.94 8.83 22.30
C LEU A 329 -1.63 8.76 20.93
N TYR A 330 -2.77 9.45 20.76
CA TYR A 330 -3.42 9.59 19.46
C TYR A 330 -2.78 10.74 18.69
N PHE A 331 -2.37 10.48 17.45
CA PHE A 331 -1.71 11.48 16.61
C PHE A 331 -2.71 12.28 15.80
N TYR A 332 -2.40 13.57 15.63
CA TYR A 332 -3.16 14.54 14.86
C TYR A 332 -2.21 15.25 13.90
N ILE A 333 -2.46 15.10 12.60
CA ILE A 333 -1.67 15.76 11.56
C ILE A 333 -2.36 17.07 11.22
N THR A 334 -1.60 18.16 11.29
CA THR A 334 -2.11 19.50 11.04
C THR A 334 -1.76 19.97 9.62
N HIS A 335 -0.48 19.89 9.21
CA HIS A 335 -0.01 20.37 7.92
C HIS A 335 1.37 19.84 7.54
N ARG A 336 1.85 20.12 6.33
CA ARG A 336 3.23 19.82 5.91
C ARG A 336 4.11 21.06 6.03
N ILE A 337 5.34 20.91 6.51
CA ILE A 337 6.32 22.00 6.64
C ILE A 337 6.50 22.76 5.33
N LYS A 338 6.59 22.03 4.21
CA LYS A 338 6.84 22.61 2.88
C LYS A 338 5.63 23.34 2.29
N ASP A 339 4.43 23.09 2.81
CA ASP A 339 3.19 23.65 2.27
C ASP A 339 2.69 24.86 3.10
N ILE A 340 3.32 25.16 4.24
CA ILE A 340 2.99 26.32 5.09
C ILE A 340 3.03 27.61 4.29
N ILE A 341 2.01 28.44 4.47
CA ILE A 341 1.93 29.79 3.92
C ILE A 341 2.43 30.79 4.97
N LYS A 342 3.45 31.58 4.65
CA LYS A 342 3.97 32.65 5.50
C LYS A 342 3.26 33.97 5.20
N TYR A 343 2.07 34.13 5.77
CA TYR A 343 1.18 35.26 5.51
C TYR A 343 1.20 36.28 6.65
N LYS A 344 1.55 37.54 6.36
CA LYS A 344 1.54 38.66 7.34
C LYS A 344 2.30 38.37 8.64
N GLY A 345 3.39 37.58 8.55
CA GLY A 345 4.22 37.21 9.70
C GLY A 345 3.68 36.04 10.53
N ALA A 346 2.55 35.46 10.14
CA ALA A 346 1.99 34.24 10.73
C ALA A 346 2.22 33.03 9.80
N THR A 347 2.20 31.84 10.41
CA THR A 347 2.19 30.56 9.72
C THR A 347 0.74 30.16 9.51
N VAL A 348 0.32 30.01 8.27
CA VAL A 348 -1.04 29.60 7.89
C VAL A 348 -0.99 28.25 7.20
N SER A 349 -1.87 27.34 7.62
CA SER A 349 -2.01 26.02 7.00
C SER A 349 -2.95 26.10 5.80
N PRO A 350 -2.54 25.67 4.58
CA PRO A 350 -3.45 25.53 3.46
C PRO A 350 -4.65 24.61 3.80
N ASN A 351 -4.40 23.53 4.55
CA ASN A 351 -5.43 22.55 4.90
C ASN A 351 -6.56 23.16 5.74
N GLU A 352 -6.25 24.15 6.59
CA GLU A 352 -7.25 24.85 7.41
C GLU A 352 -8.21 25.65 6.52
N ILE A 353 -7.68 26.37 5.54
CA ILE A 353 -8.46 27.13 4.55
C ILE A 353 -9.27 26.17 3.66
N GLU A 354 -8.69 25.04 3.26
CA GLU A 354 -9.39 24.01 2.47
C GLU A 354 -10.56 23.40 3.22
N ALA A 355 -10.37 23.06 4.50
CA ALA A 355 -11.42 22.51 5.35
C ALA A 355 -12.60 23.49 5.48
N VAL A 356 -12.33 24.79 5.56
CA VAL A 356 -13.37 25.82 5.51
C VAL A 356 -14.04 25.86 4.14
N LEU A 357 -13.29 26.03 3.05
CA LEU A 357 -13.87 26.14 1.70
C LEU A 357 -14.72 24.92 1.31
N LEU A 358 -14.35 23.71 1.75
CA LEU A 358 -15.12 22.47 1.52
C LEU A 358 -16.46 22.40 2.25
N GLN A 359 -16.71 23.28 3.23
CA GLN A 359 -18.01 23.39 3.91
C GLN A 359 -19.01 24.22 3.10
N TYR A 360 -18.55 25.02 2.13
CA TYR A 360 -19.44 25.88 1.36
C TYR A 360 -20.29 25.07 0.35
N PRO A 361 -21.63 25.19 0.36
CA PRO A 361 -22.49 24.50 -0.60
C PRO A 361 -22.12 24.88 -2.04
N GLY A 362 -21.78 23.87 -2.85
CA GLY A 362 -21.36 24.07 -4.24
C GLY A 362 -19.87 23.82 -4.47
N VAL A 363 -19.02 23.85 -3.44
CA VAL A 363 -17.60 23.50 -3.55
C VAL A 363 -17.42 21.98 -3.52
N ARG A 364 -16.85 21.41 -4.59
CA ARG A 364 -16.58 19.97 -4.74
C ARG A 364 -15.17 19.58 -4.33
N GLU A 365 -14.19 20.32 -4.84
CA GLU A 365 -12.78 20.15 -4.50
C GLU A 365 -12.08 21.51 -4.43
N VAL A 366 -11.05 21.59 -3.61
CA VAL A 366 -10.23 22.80 -3.46
C VAL A 366 -8.78 22.41 -3.21
N CYS A 367 -7.87 23.23 -3.75
CA CYS A 367 -6.45 23.18 -3.39
C CYS A 367 -5.95 24.60 -3.12
N VAL A 368 -5.48 24.84 -1.91
CA VAL A 368 -4.88 26.11 -1.48
C VAL A 368 -3.36 26.05 -1.64
N VAL A 369 -2.79 27.15 -2.13
CA VAL A 369 -1.36 27.32 -2.39
C VAL A 369 -0.85 28.67 -1.89
N ALA A 370 0.45 28.73 -1.57
CA ALA A 370 1.15 29.95 -1.25
C ALA A 370 1.65 30.64 -2.54
N ILE A 371 1.19 31.86 -2.80
CA ILE A 371 1.66 32.72 -3.89
C ILE A 371 2.55 33.82 -3.32
N GLU A 372 3.66 34.14 -4.01
CA GLU A 372 4.55 35.22 -3.57
C GLU A 372 3.83 36.56 -3.66
N HIS A 373 3.94 37.37 -2.62
CA HIS A 373 3.32 38.68 -2.54
C HIS A 373 4.28 39.72 -1.97
N ARG A 374 4.49 40.79 -2.73
CA ARG A 374 5.48 41.84 -2.42
C ARG A 374 5.34 42.44 -1.03
N GLN A 375 4.11 42.58 -0.53
CA GLN A 375 3.83 43.22 0.76
C GLN A 375 3.74 42.22 1.93
N TYR A 376 3.28 40.99 1.67
CA TYR A 376 2.88 40.06 2.72
C TYR A 376 3.80 38.83 2.83
N GLY A 377 4.82 38.75 1.97
CA GLY A 377 5.68 37.57 1.82
C GLY A 377 5.00 36.56 0.92
N GLU A 378 4.07 35.81 1.49
CA GLU A 378 3.20 34.88 0.77
C GLU A 378 1.74 35.23 1.04
N VAL A 379 0.84 34.93 0.10
CA VAL A 379 -0.61 35.04 0.26
C VAL A 379 -1.28 33.71 -0.11
N PRO A 380 -2.39 33.34 0.56
CA PRO A 380 -3.16 32.18 0.16
C PRO A 380 -3.95 32.45 -1.13
N ALA A 381 -3.87 31.51 -2.06
CA ALA A 381 -4.72 31.43 -3.25
C ALA A 381 -5.40 30.05 -3.32
N ALA A 382 -6.61 29.95 -3.85
CA ALA A 382 -7.33 28.68 -3.95
C ALA A 382 -7.74 28.36 -5.39
N ALA A 383 -7.37 27.17 -5.88
CA ALA A 383 -7.97 26.59 -7.08
C ALA A 383 -9.18 25.76 -6.65
N VAL A 384 -10.34 26.03 -7.24
CA VAL A 384 -11.63 25.50 -6.76
C VAL A 384 -12.40 24.86 -7.90
N ILE A 385 -12.94 23.66 -7.67
CA ILE A 385 -13.99 23.06 -8.50
C ILE A 385 -15.31 23.30 -7.77
N ALA A 386 -16.19 24.12 -8.33
CA ALA A 386 -17.49 24.43 -7.74
C ALA A 386 -18.57 24.66 -8.80
N ASP A 387 -19.83 24.54 -8.40
CA ASP A 387 -21.00 24.91 -9.21
C ASP A 387 -21.76 26.06 -8.53
N ASP A 388 -22.22 27.04 -9.31
CA ASP A 388 -23.11 28.13 -8.84
C ASP A 388 -22.57 28.96 -7.65
N VAL A 389 -21.25 29.21 -7.60
CA VAL A 389 -20.60 30.05 -6.57
C VAL A 389 -19.63 31.06 -7.18
N THR A 390 -19.56 32.26 -6.61
CA THR A 390 -18.63 33.34 -6.98
C THR A 390 -17.36 33.35 -6.12
N ALA A 391 -16.28 33.96 -6.64
CA ALA A 391 -15.06 34.10 -5.86
C ALA A 391 -15.30 34.97 -4.61
N GLU A 392 -16.05 36.05 -4.75
CA GLU A 392 -16.35 36.99 -3.66
C GLU A 392 -17.10 36.32 -2.50
N GLU A 393 -18.03 35.41 -2.80
CA GLU A 393 -18.75 34.63 -1.79
C GLU A 393 -17.79 33.74 -0.98
N LEU A 394 -16.90 33.01 -1.66
CA LEU A 394 -15.93 32.13 -0.99
C LEU A 394 -14.88 32.91 -0.19
N ILE A 395 -14.41 34.05 -0.71
CA ILE A 395 -13.48 34.93 0.02
C ILE A 395 -14.15 35.45 1.29
N THR A 396 -15.42 35.89 1.20
CA THR A 396 -16.19 36.37 2.35
C THR A 396 -16.39 35.25 3.37
N PHE A 397 -16.76 34.06 2.90
CA PHE A 397 -16.96 32.89 3.77
C PHE A 397 -15.70 32.49 4.54
N VAL A 398 -14.54 32.50 3.89
CA VAL A 398 -13.25 32.26 4.56
C VAL A 398 -12.98 33.33 5.62
N ALA A 399 -13.20 34.62 5.30
CA ALA A 399 -12.96 35.71 6.23
C ALA A 399 -13.89 35.67 7.47
N GLU A 400 -15.12 35.20 7.31
CA GLU A 400 -16.08 35.02 8.41
C GLU A 400 -15.67 33.89 9.36
N GLN A 401 -15.11 32.79 8.84
CA GLN A 401 -14.70 31.63 9.63
C GLN A 401 -13.28 31.78 10.21
N LEU A 402 -12.37 32.41 9.46
CA LEU A 402 -10.95 32.56 9.78
C LEU A 402 -10.59 34.05 9.82
N THR A 403 -10.94 34.71 10.93
CA THR A 403 -10.87 36.18 11.13
C THR A 403 -9.53 36.87 10.83
N SER A 404 -8.41 36.13 10.71
CA SER A 404 -7.08 36.68 10.39
C SER A 404 -6.59 36.31 8.98
N ILE A 405 -7.39 35.62 8.18
CA ILE A 405 -7.04 35.10 6.87
C ILE A 405 -7.91 35.79 5.81
N SER A 406 -7.25 36.30 4.76
CA SER A 406 -7.87 36.79 3.54
C SER A 406 -7.24 36.08 2.36
N MET A 407 -8.05 35.71 1.37
CA MET A 407 -7.63 35.06 0.12
C MET A 407 -6.99 36.08 -0.83
N ASP A 408 -5.93 36.75 -0.39
CA ASP A 408 -5.28 37.85 -1.13
C ASP A 408 -4.61 37.38 -2.45
N GLY A 409 -4.38 36.07 -2.60
CA GLY A 409 -3.94 35.45 -3.86
C GLY A 409 -5.09 35.09 -4.82
N GLY A 410 -6.34 35.31 -4.40
CA GLY A 410 -7.55 35.10 -5.20
C GLY A 410 -8.05 33.65 -5.24
N ILE A 411 -9.17 33.48 -5.94
CA ILE A 411 -9.81 32.19 -6.20
C ILE A 411 -9.86 31.97 -7.71
N LYS A 412 -9.38 30.82 -8.16
CA LYS A 412 -9.41 30.40 -9.56
C LYS A 412 -10.30 29.18 -9.71
N PHE A 413 -11.40 29.32 -10.44
CA PHE A 413 -12.25 28.18 -10.78
C PHE A 413 -11.60 27.35 -11.87
N VAL A 414 -11.59 26.03 -11.69
CA VAL A 414 -10.98 25.06 -12.62
C VAL A 414 -11.92 23.88 -12.85
N ASP A 415 -11.84 23.29 -14.04
CA ASP A 415 -12.59 22.08 -14.34
C ASP A 415 -12.03 20.85 -13.60
N ASN A 416 -10.71 20.82 -13.39
CA ASN A 416 -10.01 19.73 -12.71
C ASN A 416 -8.79 20.25 -11.93
N LEU A 417 -8.49 19.63 -10.79
CA LEU A 417 -7.28 19.88 -10.03
C LEU A 417 -6.15 18.92 -10.45
N PRO A 418 -4.91 19.42 -10.66
CA PRO A 418 -3.74 18.60 -10.88
C PRO A 418 -3.54 17.54 -9.78
N LYS A 419 -3.42 16.27 -10.17
CA LYS A 419 -3.22 15.13 -9.27
C LYS A 419 -2.03 14.27 -9.74
N VAL A 420 -1.24 13.77 -8.79
CA VAL A 420 -0.23 12.72 -9.00
C VAL A 420 -0.95 11.37 -9.08
N GLU A 421 -0.65 10.58 -10.11
CA GLU A 421 -1.28 9.26 -10.36
C GLU A 421 -2.82 9.30 -10.42
N GLY A 422 -3.39 10.47 -10.74
CA GLY A 422 -4.84 10.67 -10.81
C GLY A 422 -5.57 10.74 -9.47
N VAL A 423 -4.86 10.59 -8.34
CA VAL A 423 -5.48 10.47 -7.01
C VAL A 423 -5.08 11.61 -6.08
N LYS A 424 -3.77 11.83 -5.87
CA LYS A 424 -3.26 12.75 -4.85
C LYS A 424 -3.09 14.16 -5.40
N LEU A 425 -3.63 15.20 -4.74
CA LEU A 425 -3.44 16.59 -5.18
C LEU A 425 -1.96 16.96 -5.34
N ASN A 426 -1.63 17.62 -6.46
CA ASN A 426 -0.31 18.12 -6.77
C ASN A 426 -0.27 19.65 -6.56
N ARG A 427 -0.04 20.08 -5.31
CA ARG A 427 0.02 21.51 -4.93
C ARG A 427 1.04 22.32 -5.76
N LYS A 428 2.15 21.69 -6.17
CA LYS A 428 3.16 22.36 -7.01
C LYS A 428 2.59 22.69 -8.39
N ALA A 429 1.94 21.73 -9.04
CA ALA A 429 1.29 21.96 -10.33
C ALA A 429 0.07 22.89 -10.22
N VAL A 430 -0.63 22.89 -9.08
CA VAL A 430 -1.70 23.88 -8.80
C VAL A 430 -1.13 25.28 -8.70
N LYS A 431 0.04 25.46 -8.06
CA LYS A 431 0.70 26.77 -7.96
C LYS A 431 0.97 27.37 -9.33
N ASP A 432 1.35 26.56 -10.31
CA ASP A 432 1.58 26.98 -11.70
C ASP A 432 0.31 27.51 -12.41
N LEU A 433 -0.89 27.29 -11.84
CA LEU A 433 -2.14 27.86 -12.36
C LEU A 433 -2.32 29.34 -12.01
N PHE A 434 -1.60 29.84 -11.00
CA PHE A 434 -1.64 31.23 -10.57
C PHE A 434 -0.41 31.89 -11.17
N ASP A 435 -0.55 32.34 -12.43
CA ASP A 435 0.52 32.97 -13.21
C ASP A 435 1.34 33.94 -12.34
N ILE A 436 2.62 33.64 -12.13
CA ILE A 436 3.60 34.49 -11.44
C ILE A 436 4.38 35.29 -12.48
#